data_AF-J9FPC0-F1
#
_entry.id   AF-J9FPC0-F1
#
_cell.length_a   1.000
_cell.length_b   1.000
_cell.length_c   1.000
_cell.angle_alpha   90.00
_cell.angle_beta   90.00
_cell.angle_gamma   90.00
#
_symmetry.space_group_name_H-M   'P 1'
#
loop_
_entity.id
_entity.type
_entity.pdbx_description
1 polymer ?
#
loop_
_entity_poly.entity_id
_entity_poly.type
_entity_poly.pdbx_seq_one_letter_code
_entity_poly.pdbx_strand_id
1 'polypeptide(L)' 'MQTQPTTDTEKKYVYGILGIAKLFGCSLPTANRIKKSGKIDKAITQIGRKIIVDAELALELAGKKTGGRR' A
#
# COMPACT_ATOMS: atom_id res chain seq x y z
N MET A 1 32.21 -5.06 2.40
CA MET A 1 31.54 -4.69 1.14
C MET A 1 30.03 -4.79 1.34
N GLN A 2 29.37 -3.74 1.86
CA GLN A 2 28.03 -3.31 1.43
C GLN A 2 27.70 -1.99 2.14
N THR A 3 28.01 -0.88 1.50
CA THR A 3 27.44 0.44 1.81
C THR A 3 26.03 0.47 1.22
N GLN A 4 25.02 0.77 2.03
CA GLN A 4 23.73 1.23 1.51
C GLN A 4 23.47 2.63 2.08
N PRO A 5 23.16 3.62 1.22
CA PRO A 5 23.15 5.02 1.61
C PRO A 5 21.96 5.32 2.52
N THR A 6 22.24 6.06 3.58
CA THR A 6 21.26 6.81 4.36
C THR A 6 20.65 7.90 3.48
N THR A 7 19.38 7.76 3.13
CA THR A 7 18.56 8.87 2.65
C THR A 7 17.25 8.89 3.43
N ASP A 8 17.12 9.94 4.21
CA ASP A 8 15.97 10.38 5.00
C ASP A 8 14.76 10.69 4.09
N THR A 9 14.23 9.67 3.41
CA THR A 9 13.01 9.72 2.56
C THR A 9 12.52 8.28 2.30
N GLU A 10 12.27 7.49 3.34
CA GLU A 10 11.81 6.11 3.22
C GLU A 10 10.36 6.02 2.72
N LYS A 11 10.11 6.32 1.43
CA LYS A 11 8.89 5.87 0.77
C LYS A 11 8.91 4.34 0.75
N LYS A 12 8.32 3.74 1.78
CA LYS A 12 8.27 2.28 1.97
C LYS A 12 7.40 1.69 0.87
N TYR A 13 7.99 1.24 -0.22
CA TYR A 13 7.24 0.46 -1.20
C TYR A 13 7.05 -0.97 -0.70
N VAL A 14 5.79 -1.41 -0.61
CA VAL A 14 5.39 -2.77 -0.24
C VAL A 14 4.99 -3.55 -1.47
N TYR A 15 5.38 -4.82 -1.52
CA TYR A 15 5.18 -5.67 -2.69
C TYR A 15 4.10 -6.72 -2.43
N GLY A 16 3.21 -6.85 -3.41
CA GLY A 16 2.15 -7.85 -3.40
C GLY A 16 1.07 -7.61 -2.34
N ILE A 17 0.12 -8.55 -2.29
CA ILE A 17 -0.98 -8.55 -1.31
C ILE A 17 -0.47 -8.73 0.12
N LEU A 18 0.62 -9.46 0.30
CA LEU A 18 1.28 -9.66 1.59
C LEU A 18 1.86 -8.34 2.14
N GLY A 19 2.40 -7.49 1.26
CA GLY A 19 2.83 -6.14 1.60
C GLY A 19 1.68 -5.25 2.06
N ILE A 20 0.56 -5.26 1.33
CA ILE A 20 -0.67 -4.54 1.72
C ILE A 20 -1.15 -5.02 3.09
N ALA A 21 -1.20 -6.34 3.31
CA ALA A 21 -1.62 -6.94 4.57
C ALA A 21 -0.73 -6.47 5.74
N LYS A 22 0.60 -6.52 5.58
CA LYS A 22 1.53 -6.03 6.60
C LYS A 22 1.39 -4.53 6.86
N LEU A 23 1.19 -3.74 5.82
CA LEU A 23 1.05 -2.29 5.95
C LEU A 23 -0.19 -1.89 6.74
N PHE A 24 -1.32 -2.51 6.45
CA PHE A 24 -2.59 -2.23 7.12
C PHE A 24 -2.79 -3.04 8.40
N GLY A 25 -1.82 -3.89 8.79
CA GLY A 25 -2.01 -4.85 9.89
C GLY A 25 -3.22 -5.76 9.67
N CYS A 26 -3.58 -6.04 8.42
CA CYS A 26 -4.80 -6.71 8.02
C CYS A 26 -4.56 -8.15 7.59
N SER A 27 -5.61 -8.96 7.63
CA SER A 27 -5.59 -10.32 7.07
C SER A 27 -5.52 -10.30 5.53
N LEU A 28 -4.97 -11.35 4.91
CA LEU A 28 -4.97 -11.55 3.44
C LEU A 28 -6.34 -11.28 2.76
N PRO A 29 -7.49 -11.79 3.26
CA PRO A 29 -8.79 -11.51 2.64
C PRO A 29 -9.19 -10.04 2.75
N THR A 30 -8.82 -9.37 3.84
CA THR A 30 -9.08 -7.94 4.01
C THR A 30 -8.22 -7.10 3.07
N ALA A 31 -6.94 -7.44 2.89
CA ALA A 31 -6.08 -6.81 1.88
C ALA A 31 -6.62 -6.99 0.45
N ASN A 32 -7.13 -8.18 0.12
CA ASN A 32 -7.80 -8.42 -1.17
C ASN A 32 -9.07 -7.59 -1.35
N ARG A 33 -9.86 -7.40 -0.28
CA ARG A 33 -11.01 -6.50 -0.31
C ARG A 33 -10.60 -5.05 -0.51
N ILE A 34 -9.53 -4.60 0.15
CA ILE A 34 -9.00 -3.24 0.00
C ILE A 34 -8.57 -3.01 -1.46
N LYS A 35 -7.84 -3.96 -2.07
CA LYS A 35 -7.49 -3.94 -3.49
C LYS A 35 -8.75 -3.88 -4.37
N LYS A 36 -9.72 -4.78 -4.17
CA LYS A 36 -10.98 -4.79 -4.93
C LYS A 36 -11.83 -3.53 -4.74
N SER A 37 -11.77 -2.91 -3.56
CA SER A 37 -12.54 -1.71 -3.23
C SER A 37 -11.99 -0.42 -3.84
N GLY A 38 -10.77 -0.45 -4.41
CA GLY A 38 -10.15 0.69 -5.07
C GLY A 38 -9.72 1.84 -4.13
N LYS A 39 -9.83 1.69 -2.81
CA LYS A 39 -9.51 2.76 -1.84
C LYS A 39 -8.07 3.26 -1.90
N ILE A 40 -7.15 2.37 -2.28
CA ILE A 40 -5.71 2.65 -2.39
C ILE A 40 -5.20 2.40 -3.80
N ASP A 41 -6.08 2.37 -4.81
CA ASP A 41 -5.69 2.06 -6.19
C ASP A 41 -4.65 3.07 -6.72
N LYS A 42 -4.76 4.33 -6.29
CA LYS A 42 -3.76 5.37 -6.59
C LYS A 42 -2.38 5.13 -5.96
N ALA A 43 -2.33 4.39 -4.86
CA ALA A 43 -1.07 3.97 -4.23
C ALA A 43 -0.54 2.65 -4.84
N ILE A 44 -1.38 1.92 -5.57
CA ILE A 44 -1.02 0.64 -6.18
C ILE A 44 -0.54 0.89 -7.61
N THR A 45 0.75 0.65 -7.84
CA THR A 45 1.32 0.57 -9.19
C THR A 45 1.41 -0.88 -9.62
N GLN A 46 0.66 -1.26 -10.65
CA GLN A 46 0.72 -2.61 -11.22
C GLN A 46 1.57 -2.61 -12.49
N ILE A 47 2.69 -3.34 -12.46
CA ILE A 47 3.52 -3.62 -13.63
C ILE A 47 3.35 -5.11 -13.94
N GLY A 48 2.47 -5.42 -14.90
CA GLY A 48 2.13 -6.81 -15.25
C GLY A 48 1.54 -7.57 -14.06
N ARG A 49 2.22 -8.62 -13.58
CA ARG A 49 1.81 -9.39 -12.38
C ARG A 49 2.38 -8.83 -11.07
N LYS A 50 3.31 -7.88 -11.13
CA LYS A 50 3.90 -7.26 -9.93
C LYS A 50 3.00 -6.14 -9.44
N ILE A 51 2.62 -6.22 -8.17
CA ILE A 51 1.87 -5.18 -7.47
C ILE A 51 2.86 -4.48 -6.55
N ILE A 52 3.10 -3.20 -6.82
CA ILE A 52 3.93 -2.32 -6.00
C ILE A 52 2.99 -1.36 -5.32
N VAL A 53 3.10 -1.18 -4.01
CA VAL A 53 2.22 -0.32 -3.24
C VAL A 53 3.07 0.69 -2.50
N ASP A 54 2.82 1.97 -2.71
CA ASP A 54 3.47 3.02 -1.94
C ASP A 54 2.84 3.10 -0.54
N ALA A 55 3.64 2.90 0.52
CA ALA A 55 3.11 2.86 1.88
C ALA A 55 2.54 4.19 2.36
N GLU A 56 3.21 5.27 1.99
CA GLU A 56 2.92 6.61 2.49
C GLU A 56 1.59 7.07 1.89
N LEU A 57 1.46 6.93 0.58
CA LEU A 57 0.22 7.17 -0.16
C LEU A 57 -0.90 6.22 0.26
N ALA A 58 -0.61 4.95 0.50
CA ALA A 58 -1.64 3.99 0.94
C ALA A 58 -2.21 4.36 2.32
N LEU A 59 -1.37 4.81 3.25
CA LEU A 59 -1.80 5.27 4.56
C LEU A 59 -2.62 6.56 4.48
N GLU A 60 -2.17 7.53 3.67
CA GLU A 60 -2.89 8.80 3.46
C GLU A 60 -4.26 8.58 2.82
N LEU A 61 -4.32 7.73 1.78
CA LEU A 61 -5.57 7.42 1.08
C LEU A 61 -6.52 6.58 1.93
N ALA A 62 -6.00 5.68 2.78
CA ALA A 62 -6.82 4.97 3.74
C ALA A 62 -7.34 5.89 4.87
N GLY A 63 -6.57 6.91 5.25
CA GLY A 63 -6.95 7.94 6.21
C GLY A 63 -7.97 8.94 5.65
N LYS A 64 -7.97 9.19 4.33
CA LYS A 64 -9.05 9.88 3.61
C LYS A 64 -10.31 9.03 3.66
N LYS A 65 -11.11 9.22 4.71
CA LYS A 65 -12.46 8.65 4.86
C LYS A 65 -13.30 8.95 3.60
N THR A 66 -13.31 8.04 2.64
CA THR A 66 -14.46 7.80 1.75
C THR A 66 -15.54 7.16 2.64
N GLY A 67 -16.16 8.00 3.44
CA GLY A 67 -17.10 7.64 4.49
C GLY A 67 -17.98 8.84 4.83
N GLY A 68 -18.36 9.62 3.81
CA GLY A 68 -19.55 10.43 3.89
C GLY A 68 -20.73 9.48 3.89
N ARG A 69 -21.36 9.33 5.07
CA ARG A 69 -22.76 8.87 5.16
C ARG A 69 -23.58 9.63 4.12
N ARG A 70 -24.18 8.91 3.18
CA ARG A 70 -25.48 9.23 2.61
C ARG A 70 -26.31 7.96 2.68
#